data_AF-A0A9Q1G4H9-F1
#
_entry.id   AF-A0A9Q1G4H9-F1
#
_cell.length_a   1.000
_cell.length_b   1.000
_cell.length_c   1.000
_cell.angle_alpha   90.00
_cell.angle_beta   90.00
_cell.angle_gamma   90.00
#
_symmetry.space_group_name_H-M   'P 1'
#
loop_
_entity.id
_entity.type
_entity.pdbx_description
1 polymer ?
#
loop_
_entity_poly.entity_id
_entity_poly.type
_entity_poly.pdbx_seq_one_letter_code
_entity_poly.pdbx_strand_id
1 'polypeptide(L)'
;MIFDKLKKFYILFDSPEIDTPPVFSSGDVVSGKVVLDLAGESKVESLKLHAEGFAKVHWTESRSAGASTAYTQNYSDEVEYLNRREVLLQADNGDMTVLPAGRHEFPFSFQLPEETLVTSFEGKHGSIRYWVKVKLHRPWTTVKKIKKEFTVIEPIDINTPTLLAPQAGTKDKMARVWYRNFGQVSVTAKIDRQGYTPGEVIPVFAEFDNSTSRSVMPKAYITQTQTFIARGTMRQKRSVVATLCGDAVGARRREIWHGRAIKIPPVGPSILHCRIIKVEYMLKVCVDVPGTSKLCLELPLVMGTIPLHPFGSRTSSVSSQYSVNLEWLRMAIPEQPEPPPDYNSIISEEEAEQNMTPPEAEEDLSGVLERPFFTYVQEFRFRPPPVYCEVDPHPQTPNIRPRCMTC
;
A
#
# COMPACT_ATOMS: atom_id res chain seq x y z
N MET A 1 -0.33 -48.17 22.92
CA MET A 1 -0.05 -46.77 22.52
C MET A 1 -1.21 -45.92 23.01
N ILE A 2 -0.98 -45.01 23.94
CA ILE A 2 -2.03 -44.11 24.45
C ILE A 2 -2.37 -43.13 23.33
N PHE A 3 -3.54 -43.31 22.71
CA PHE A 3 -4.02 -42.48 21.62
C PHE A 3 -3.94 -41.00 22.00
N ASP A 4 -3.27 -40.19 21.18
CA ASP A 4 -3.22 -38.76 21.38
C ASP A 4 -4.65 -38.22 21.28
N LYS A 5 -5.23 -37.85 22.44
CA LYS A 5 -6.61 -37.38 22.53
C LYS A 5 -6.80 -35.99 21.90
N LEU A 6 -5.78 -35.39 21.30
CA LEU A 6 -5.86 -34.08 20.66
C LEU A 6 -6.17 -34.22 19.16
N LYS A 7 -7.39 -33.81 18.76
CA LYS A 7 -7.81 -33.80 17.35
C LYS A 7 -7.31 -32.55 16.62
N LYS A 8 -7.57 -31.36 17.17
CA LYS A 8 -7.20 -30.08 16.56
C LYS A 8 -6.63 -29.13 17.60
N PHE A 9 -5.62 -28.36 17.19
CA PHE A 9 -5.00 -27.32 18.00
C PHE A 9 -4.50 -26.22 17.08
N TYR A 10 -5.16 -25.06 17.10
CA TYR A 10 -4.88 -23.96 16.18
C TYR A 10 -5.29 -22.60 16.77
N ILE A 11 -4.76 -21.52 16.17
CA ILE A 11 -5.06 -20.14 16.53
C ILE A 11 -6.01 -19.56 15.48
N LEU A 12 -7.07 -18.89 15.94
CA LEU A 12 -7.94 -18.04 15.13
C LEU A 12 -7.76 -16.59 15.59
N PHE A 13 -7.58 -15.68 14.65
CA PHE A 13 -7.63 -14.25 14.93
C PHE A 13 -9.07 -13.78 14.66
N ASP A 14 -9.50 -12.76 15.38
CA ASP A 14 -10.77 -12.08 15.13
C ASP A 14 -10.57 -11.13 13.93
N SER A 15 -10.52 -11.73 12.73
CA SER A 15 -10.34 -11.02 11.45
C SER A 15 -11.54 -11.30 10.55
N PRO A 16 -12.05 -10.29 9.81
CA PRO A 16 -13.14 -10.49 8.86
C PRO A 16 -12.74 -11.40 7.68
N GLU A 17 -11.45 -11.49 7.37
CA GLU A 17 -10.90 -12.32 6.30
C GLU A 17 -10.28 -13.59 6.88
N ILE A 18 -10.76 -14.76 6.42
CA ILE A 18 -10.39 -16.07 6.96
C ILE A 18 -9.07 -16.60 6.36
N ASP A 19 -8.77 -16.23 5.11
CA ASP A 19 -7.67 -16.81 4.31
C ASP A 19 -6.45 -15.88 4.17
N THR A 20 -6.56 -14.61 4.58
CA THR A 20 -5.45 -13.65 4.59
C THR A 20 -4.90 -13.49 6.01
N PRO A 21 -3.58 -13.36 6.18
CA PRO A 21 -3.03 -13.01 7.48
C PRO A 21 -3.53 -11.61 7.86
N PRO A 22 -4.02 -11.41 9.10
CA PRO A 22 -4.51 -10.12 9.51
C PRO A 22 -3.39 -9.08 9.51
N VAL A 23 -3.76 -7.86 9.12
CA VAL A 23 -2.88 -6.70 9.08
C VAL A 23 -3.25 -5.78 10.22
N PHE A 24 -2.26 -5.39 11.02
CA PHE A 24 -2.42 -4.50 12.16
C PHE A 24 -1.45 -3.31 12.04
N SER A 25 -1.78 -2.22 12.70
CA SER A 25 -0.93 -1.05 12.88
C SER A 25 -0.56 -0.85 14.34
N SER A 26 0.38 0.07 14.59
CA SER A 26 0.77 0.43 15.95
C SER A 26 -0.44 0.88 16.78
N GLY A 27 -0.55 0.40 18.01
CA GLY A 27 -1.69 0.69 18.89
C GLY A 27 -2.91 -0.22 18.70
N ASP A 28 -3.00 -1.00 17.62
CA ASP A 28 -4.12 -1.91 17.39
C ASP A 28 -4.20 -3.03 18.44
N VAL A 29 -5.41 -3.52 18.67
CA VAL A 29 -5.67 -4.67 19.54
C VAL A 29 -5.68 -5.95 18.71
N VAL A 30 -4.72 -6.82 18.96
CA VAL A 30 -4.69 -8.17 18.38
C VAL A 30 -5.51 -9.08 19.27
N SER A 31 -6.65 -9.54 18.75
CA SER A 31 -7.58 -10.41 19.46
C SER A 31 -7.88 -11.69 18.67
N GLY A 32 -8.33 -12.71 19.39
CA GLY A 32 -8.64 -14.00 18.80
C GLY A 32 -8.91 -15.07 19.84
N LYS A 33 -8.82 -16.32 19.41
CA LYS A 33 -8.98 -17.49 20.27
C LYS A 33 -8.08 -18.64 19.88
N VAL A 34 -7.67 -19.40 20.90
CA VAL A 34 -7.01 -20.69 20.73
C VAL A 34 -8.06 -21.78 20.82
N VAL A 35 -8.13 -22.63 19.79
CA VAL A 35 -9.09 -23.73 19.73
C VAL A 35 -8.38 -25.04 20.01
N LEU A 36 -8.92 -25.80 20.97
CA LEU A 36 -8.47 -27.12 21.37
C LEU A 36 -9.62 -28.11 21.21
N ASP A 37 -9.51 -29.06 20.28
CA ASP A 37 -10.51 -30.12 20.07
C ASP A 37 -9.98 -31.45 20.59
N LEU A 38 -10.67 -32.02 21.57
CA LEU A 38 -10.27 -33.23 22.27
C LEU A 38 -11.20 -34.41 21.91
N ALA A 39 -10.61 -35.55 21.54
CA ALA A 39 -11.32 -36.80 21.29
C ALA A 39 -11.90 -37.44 22.55
N GLY A 40 -11.36 -37.09 23.71
CA GLY A 40 -11.74 -37.65 25.01
C GLY A 40 -11.20 -36.76 26.13
N GLU A 41 -11.62 -37.02 27.37
CA GLU A 41 -11.16 -36.28 28.53
C GLU A 41 -9.62 -36.23 28.62
N SER A 42 -9.06 -35.03 28.78
CA SER A 42 -7.62 -34.80 28.79
C SER A 42 -7.22 -33.85 29.92
N LYS A 43 -6.14 -34.19 30.62
CA LYS A 43 -5.54 -33.32 31.63
C LYS A 43 -4.63 -32.30 30.95
N VAL A 44 -4.80 -31.03 31.31
CA VAL A 44 -4.00 -29.90 30.82
C VAL A 44 -3.39 -29.18 32.01
N GLU A 45 -2.07 -28.96 31.96
CA GLU A 45 -1.34 -28.26 33.03
C GLU A 45 -1.39 -26.75 32.81
N SER A 46 -1.10 -26.31 31.58
CA SER A 46 -1.21 -24.91 31.20
C SER A 46 -1.31 -24.72 29.70
N LEU A 47 -1.96 -23.62 29.32
CA LEU A 47 -2.00 -23.09 27.97
C LEU A 47 -1.42 -21.68 28.00
N LYS A 48 -0.23 -21.50 27.42
CA LYS A 48 0.52 -20.25 27.48
C LYS A 48 0.66 -19.65 26.09
N LEU A 49 0.27 -18.39 25.96
CA LEU A 49 0.41 -17.60 24.75
C LEU A 49 1.64 -16.70 24.87
N HIS A 50 2.37 -16.56 23.78
CA HIS A 50 3.53 -15.68 23.65
C HIS A 50 3.48 -15.00 22.28
N ALA A 51 3.16 -13.72 22.28
CA ALA A 51 3.25 -12.87 21.10
C ALA A 51 4.66 -12.29 21.00
N GLU A 52 5.24 -12.40 19.81
CA GLU A 52 6.64 -12.17 19.53
C GLU A 52 6.76 -11.37 18.23
N GLY A 53 7.69 -10.42 18.20
CA GLY A 53 7.99 -9.61 17.02
C GLY A 53 9.46 -9.25 16.98
N PHE A 54 10.15 -9.68 15.92
CA PHE A 54 11.60 -9.52 15.82
C PHE A 54 11.99 -9.05 14.42
N ALA A 55 12.97 -8.14 14.36
CA ALA A 55 13.84 -8.03 13.21
C ALA A 55 15.02 -8.97 13.38
N LYS A 56 15.36 -9.72 12.33
CA LYS A 56 16.52 -10.60 12.30
C LYS A 56 17.28 -10.37 11.01
N VAL A 57 18.58 -10.21 11.10
CA VAL A 57 19.48 -10.16 9.95
C VAL A 57 20.51 -11.27 10.04
N HIS A 58 20.86 -11.85 8.90
CA HIS A 58 21.87 -12.88 8.80
C HIS A 58 22.50 -12.93 7.40
N TRP A 59 23.83 -13.00 7.35
CA TRP A 59 24.57 -13.36 6.14
C TRP A 59 25.95 -13.93 6.49
N THR A 60 26.52 -14.63 5.52
CA THR A 60 27.86 -15.23 5.63
C THR A 60 28.81 -14.64 4.59
N GLU A 61 30.07 -14.48 4.95
CA GLU A 61 31.14 -14.07 4.04
C GLU A 61 32.27 -15.09 4.07
N SER A 62 32.65 -15.62 2.91
CA SER A 62 33.86 -16.43 2.80
C SER A 62 35.07 -15.48 2.74
N ARG A 63 35.98 -15.63 3.71
CA ARG A 63 37.25 -14.91 3.77
C ARG A 63 38.39 -15.91 3.57
N SER A 64 39.31 -15.59 2.68
CA SER A 64 40.55 -16.33 2.49
C SER A 64 41.68 -15.63 3.24
N ALA A 65 42.29 -16.31 4.21
CA ALA A 65 43.54 -15.89 4.84
C ALA A 65 44.68 -16.71 4.22
N GLY A 66 45.31 -16.15 3.18
CA GLY A 66 46.43 -16.80 2.47
C GLY A 66 46.02 -17.96 1.56
N ALA A 67 47.01 -18.75 1.14
CA ALA A 67 46.88 -19.74 0.06
C ALA A 67 46.10 -21.02 0.41
N SER A 68 45.72 -21.26 1.68
CA SER A 68 45.18 -22.57 2.09
C SER A 68 44.01 -22.53 3.10
N THR A 69 43.65 -21.38 3.67
CA THR A 69 42.55 -21.33 4.65
C THR A 69 41.45 -20.35 4.23
N ALA A 70 40.31 -20.91 3.81
CA ALA A 70 39.06 -20.18 3.66
C ALA A 70 38.21 -20.44 4.93
N TYR A 71 37.83 -19.38 5.64
CA TYR A 71 36.87 -19.46 6.74
C TYR A 71 35.62 -18.64 6.41
N THR A 72 34.48 -19.08 6.93
CA THR A 72 33.21 -18.39 6.73
C THR A 72 32.92 -17.54 7.96
N GLN A 73 32.89 -16.22 7.78
CA GLN A 73 32.50 -15.29 8.82
C GLN A 73 30.99 -15.12 8.82
N ASN A 74 30.36 -15.36 9.97
CA ASN A 74 28.92 -15.24 10.15
C ASN A 74 28.58 -13.88 10.79
N TYR A 75 27.68 -13.14 10.15
CA TYR A 75 27.10 -11.91 10.62
C TYR A 75 25.62 -12.15 10.93
N SER A 76 25.22 -11.87 12.17
CA SER A 76 23.85 -12.02 12.61
C SER A 76 23.57 -11.01 13.71
N ASP A 77 22.36 -10.45 13.69
CA ASP A 77 21.86 -9.56 14.73
C ASP A 77 20.34 -9.67 14.83
N GLU A 78 19.78 -9.38 16.00
CA GLU A 78 18.36 -9.55 16.30
C GLU A 78 17.87 -8.42 17.22
N VAL A 79 16.73 -7.84 16.87
CA VAL A 79 16.08 -6.78 17.66
C VAL A 79 14.64 -7.17 17.92
N GLU A 80 14.27 -7.21 19.19
CA GLU A 80 12.91 -7.46 19.66
C GLU A 80 12.09 -6.16 19.65
N TYR A 81 10.88 -6.22 19.09
CA TYR A 81 9.90 -5.12 19.04
C TYR A 81 8.58 -5.48 19.73
N LEU A 82 8.29 -6.76 19.91
CA LEU A 82 7.11 -7.25 20.63
C LEU A 82 7.47 -8.49 21.45
N ASN A 83 7.13 -8.48 22.72
CA ASN A 83 7.26 -9.61 23.62
C ASN A 83 6.17 -9.54 24.68
N ARG A 84 5.04 -10.21 24.42
CA ARG A 84 3.90 -10.27 25.33
C ARG A 84 3.58 -11.71 25.66
N ARG A 85 3.40 -12.00 26.94
CA ARG A 85 3.09 -13.33 27.44
C ARG A 85 1.77 -13.29 28.18
N GLU A 86 0.94 -14.27 27.91
CA GLU A 86 -0.38 -14.41 28.52
C GLU A 86 -0.58 -15.87 28.89
N VAL A 87 -1.27 -16.11 30.00
CA VAL A 87 -1.60 -17.45 30.46
C VAL A 87 -3.10 -17.63 30.27
N LEU A 88 -3.47 -18.43 29.27
CA LEU A 88 -4.87 -18.64 28.88
C LEU A 88 -5.56 -19.70 29.73
N LEU A 89 -4.76 -20.64 30.26
CA LEU A 89 -5.20 -21.65 31.22
C LEU A 89 -4.03 -22.01 32.11
N GLN A 90 -4.26 -22.08 33.42
CA GLN A 90 -3.30 -22.57 34.38
C GLN A 90 -4.03 -23.37 35.46
N ALA A 91 -3.48 -24.54 35.77
CA ALA A 91 -3.91 -25.33 36.93
C ALA A 91 -3.56 -24.58 38.23
N ASP A 92 -4.54 -24.39 39.11
CA ASP A 92 -4.34 -23.80 40.44
C ASP A 92 -3.84 -24.87 41.43
N ASN A 93 -2.89 -24.50 42.30
CA ASN A 93 -2.47 -25.26 43.48
C ASN A 93 -2.08 -26.74 43.28
N GLY A 94 -1.66 -27.14 42.07
CA GLY A 94 -1.20 -28.51 41.77
C GLY A 94 -2.31 -29.46 41.30
N ASP A 95 -3.58 -29.02 41.30
CA ASP A 95 -4.68 -29.78 40.74
C ASP A 95 -4.80 -29.52 39.24
N MET A 96 -4.58 -30.58 38.46
CA MET A 96 -4.54 -30.52 37.00
C MET A 96 -5.92 -30.20 36.44
N THR A 97 -6.02 -29.21 35.55
CA THR A 97 -7.28 -28.93 34.87
C THR A 97 -7.66 -30.10 33.97
N VAL A 98 -8.83 -30.69 34.21
CA VAL A 98 -9.37 -31.77 33.38
C VAL A 98 -10.37 -31.16 32.40
N LEU A 99 -10.08 -31.27 31.10
CA LEU A 99 -10.98 -30.83 30.03
C LEU A 99 -11.76 -32.02 29.47
N PRO A 100 -13.10 -31.95 29.38
CA PRO A 100 -13.90 -33.01 28.78
C PRO A 100 -13.65 -33.16 27.27
N ALA A 101 -14.19 -34.23 26.69
CA ALA A 101 -14.18 -34.39 25.23
C ALA A 101 -14.95 -33.24 24.55
N GLY A 102 -14.46 -32.78 23.39
CA GLY A 102 -15.09 -31.72 22.61
C GLY A 102 -14.18 -30.52 22.36
N ARG A 103 -14.81 -29.44 21.90
CA ARG A 103 -14.14 -28.20 21.46
C ARG A 103 -14.09 -27.20 22.62
N HIS A 104 -12.88 -26.75 22.94
CA HIS A 104 -12.59 -25.72 23.94
C HIS A 104 -11.99 -24.51 23.26
N GLU A 105 -12.43 -23.32 23.66
CA GLU A 105 -11.97 -22.06 23.09
C GLU A 105 -11.43 -21.16 24.21
N PHE A 106 -10.22 -20.66 24.02
CA PHE A 106 -9.55 -19.78 24.96
C PHE A 106 -9.28 -18.43 24.28
N PRO A 107 -10.09 -17.39 24.57
CA PRO A 107 -9.90 -16.08 23.97
C PRO A 107 -8.60 -15.43 24.46
N PHE A 108 -8.01 -14.59 23.63
CA PHE A 108 -6.86 -13.76 23.97
C PHE A 108 -7.01 -12.37 23.34
N SER A 109 -6.43 -11.37 23.99
CA SER A 109 -6.42 -10.00 23.47
C SER A 109 -5.25 -9.21 24.05
N PHE A 110 -4.46 -8.57 23.20
CA PHE A 110 -3.38 -7.70 23.64
C PHE A 110 -3.20 -6.53 22.69
N GLN A 111 -2.80 -5.38 23.23
CA GLN A 111 -2.53 -4.18 22.45
C GLN A 111 -1.07 -4.16 21.95
N LEU A 112 -0.91 -3.77 20.69
CA LEU A 112 0.38 -3.54 20.05
C LEU A 112 1.03 -2.24 20.56
N PRO A 113 2.36 -2.19 20.80
CA PRO A 113 3.03 -0.95 21.19
C PRO A 113 2.85 0.16 20.15
N GLU A 114 2.62 1.39 20.61
CA GLU A 114 2.37 2.54 19.71
C GLU A 114 3.65 3.05 19.03
N GLU A 115 4.76 3.15 19.76
CA GLU A 115 5.95 3.87 19.25
C GLU A 115 7.08 2.94 18.77
N THR A 116 7.13 1.69 19.23
CA THR A 116 8.29 0.82 18.99
C THR A 116 8.08 -0.17 17.85
N LEU A 117 6.91 -0.24 17.25
CA LEU A 117 6.63 -1.19 16.18
C LEU A 117 7.18 -0.71 14.83
N VAL A 118 7.58 -1.68 14.02
CA VAL A 118 8.16 -1.45 12.70
C VAL A 118 7.42 -2.31 11.67
N THR A 119 7.36 -1.82 10.44
CA THR A 119 6.67 -2.53 9.36
C THR A 119 7.28 -3.92 9.11
N SER A 120 6.44 -4.94 8.98
CA SER A 120 6.84 -6.29 8.57
C SER A 120 7.53 -6.28 7.21
N PHE A 121 8.59 -7.06 7.07
CA PHE A 121 9.47 -6.98 5.90
C PHE A 121 10.16 -8.31 5.62
N GLU A 122 10.32 -8.63 4.34
CA GLU A 122 11.10 -9.78 3.87
C GLU A 122 12.17 -9.31 2.89
N GLY A 123 13.42 -9.59 3.24
CA GLY A 123 14.59 -9.21 2.44
C GLY A 123 15.58 -10.36 2.28
N LYS A 124 16.59 -10.16 1.44
CA LYS A 124 17.59 -11.20 1.13
C LYS A 124 18.41 -11.63 2.36
N HIS A 125 18.73 -10.68 3.24
CA HIS A 125 19.64 -10.88 4.38
C HIS A 125 18.96 -10.61 5.72
N GLY A 126 17.63 -10.52 5.75
CA GLY A 126 16.90 -10.27 6.98
C GLY A 126 15.41 -10.13 6.78
N SER A 127 14.67 -10.22 7.88
CA SER A 127 13.22 -10.12 7.92
C SER A 127 12.75 -9.44 9.21
N ILE A 128 11.54 -8.90 9.18
CA ILE A 128 10.81 -8.36 10.32
C ILE A 128 9.49 -9.10 10.36
N ARG A 129 9.28 -9.92 11.39
CA ARG A 129 8.14 -10.84 11.48
C ARG A 129 7.47 -10.78 12.84
N TYR A 130 6.15 -10.91 12.84
CA TYR A 130 5.31 -10.94 14.03
C TYR A 130 4.45 -12.19 14.07
N TRP A 131 4.26 -12.76 15.26
CA TRP A 131 3.45 -13.95 15.43
C TRP A 131 2.94 -14.13 16.85
N VAL A 132 1.88 -14.92 16.98
CA VAL A 132 1.43 -15.50 18.23
C VAL A 132 1.85 -16.96 18.28
N LYS A 133 2.48 -17.36 19.39
CA LYS A 133 2.89 -18.73 19.65
C LYS A 133 2.19 -19.24 20.90
N VAL A 134 1.56 -20.40 20.81
CA VAL A 134 0.87 -21.01 21.94
C VAL A 134 1.51 -22.34 22.30
N LYS A 135 1.74 -22.55 23.59
CA LYS A 135 2.32 -23.76 24.17
C LYS A 135 1.26 -24.45 25.02
N LEU A 136 0.92 -25.68 24.64
CA LEU A 136 0.04 -26.56 25.39
C LEU A 136 0.90 -27.54 26.21
N HIS A 137 0.86 -27.39 27.52
CA HIS A 137 1.51 -28.28 28.47
C HIS A 137 0.51 -29.34 28.93
N ARG A 138 0.84 -30.60 28.66
CA ARG A 138 0.09 -31.76 29.12
C ARG A 138 1.00 -32.68 29.92
N PRO A 139 0.47 -33.37 30.93
CA PRO A 139 1.22 -34.30 31.74
C PRO A 139 1.75 -35.46 30.90
N TRP A 140 2.97 -35.91 31.22
CA TRP A 140 3.59 -37.08 30.60
C TRP A 140 3.68 -37.00 29.06
N THR A 141 3.59 -35.79 28.49
CA THR A 141 3.57 -35.54 27.05
C THR A 141 4.45 -34.35 26.71
N THR A 142 5.14 -34.40 25.56
CA THR A 142 5.91 -33.26 25.07
C THR A 142 5.02 -32.05 24.81
N VAL A 143 5.50 -30.86 25.18
CA VAL A 143 4.81 -29.59 24.98
C VAL A 143 4.49 -29.39 23.50
N LYS A 144 3.20 -29.34 23.15
CA LYS A 144 2.77 -29.01 21.79
C LYS A 144 2.81 -27.50 21.58
N LYS A 145 3.31 -27.08 20.42
CA LYS A 145 3.50 -25.67 20.08
C LYS A 145 2.84 -25.39 18.74
N ILE A 146 2.07 -24.33 18.68
CA ILE A 146 1.51 -23.78 17.44
C ILE A 146 1.92 -22.33 17.31
N LYS A 147 2.02 -21.86 16.07
CA LYS A 147 2.45 -20.51 15.72
C LYS A 147 1.53 -20.01 14.62
N LYS A 148 1.07 -18.76 14.71
CA LYS A 148 0.34 -18.08 13.64
C LYS A 148 0.88 -16.67 13.46
N GLU A 149 1.22 -16.33 12.22
CA GLU A 149 1.84 -15.06 11.86
C GLU A 149 0.75 -14.01 11.56
N PHE A 150 1.11 -12.74 11.76
CA PHE A 150 0.30 -11.59 11.38
C PHE A 150 1.22 -10.50 10.85
N THR A 151 0.67 -9.59 10.05
CA THR A 151 1.44 -8.50 9.43
C THR A 151 1.24 -7.22 10.22
N VAL A 152 2.32 -6.48 10.44
CA VAL A 152 2.29 -5.14 11.04
C VAL A 152 2.70 -4.12 10.00
N ILE A 153 1.93 -3.05 9.85
CA ILE A 153 2.26 -1.89 9.03
C ILE A 153 2.34 -0.66 9.92
N GLU A 154 3.54 -0.10 10.02
CA GLU A 154 3.79 1.15 10.70
C GLU A 154 3.14 2.30 9.90
N PRO A 155 2.29 3.13 10.52
CA PRO A 155 1.66 4.25 9.84
C PRO A 155 2.70 5.36 9.56
N ILE A 156 2.95 5.64 8.28
CA ILE A 156 3.81 6.74 7.85
C ILE A 156 2.94 7.79 7.17
N ASP A 157 2.73 8.90 7.88
CA ASP A 157 1.95 10.04 7.40
C ASP A 157 2.79 11.00 6.55
N ILE A 158 2.49 11.05 5.25
CA ILE A 158 3.18 11.94 4.31
C ILE A 158 2.73 13.40 4.43
N ASN A 159 1.69 13.69 5.20
CA ASN A 159 1.19 15.04 5.45
C ASN A 159 2.04 15.82 6.48
N THR A 160 3.13 15.22 6.97
CA THR A 160 4.08 15.90 7.87
C THR A 160 4.85 17.00 7.13
N PRO A 161 5.16 18.14 7.77
CA PRO A 161 5.79 19.29 7.11
C PRO A 161 7.16 18.98 6.51
N THR A 162 7.91 18.04 7.10
CA THR A 162 9.18 17.54 6.57
C THR A 162 8.99 16.79 5.26
N LEU A 163 7.96 15.94 5.16
CA LEU A 163 7.69 15.14 3.97
C LEU A 163 6.98 15.93 2.87
N LEU A 164 6.27 17.00 3.21
CA LEU A 164 5.67 17.94 2.26
C LEU A 164 6.69 18.93 1.66
N ALA A 165 7.88 19.05 2.24
CA ALA A 165 8.88 19.99 1.76
C ALA A 165 9.40 19.61 0.36
N PRO A 166 9.49 20.56 -0.58
CA PRO A 166 10.00 20.30 -1.91
C PRO A 166 11.47 19.89 -1.85
N GLN A 167 11.84 18.95 -2.71
CA GLN A 167 13.23 18.51 -2.86
C GLN A 167 13.78 19.09 -4.15
N ALA A 168 14.96 19.70 -4.08
CA ALA A 168 15.65 20.22 -5.25
C ALA A 168 17.16 20.07 -5.10
N GLY A 169 17.86 20.02 -6.21
CA GLY A 169 19.31 20.05 -6.21
C GLY A 169 19.89 20.32 -7.59
N THR A 170 21.17 20.66 -7.59
CA THR A 170 21.96 20.87 -8.81
C THR A 170 23.26 20.12 -8.66
N LYS A 171 23.71 19.50 -9.75
CA LYS A 171 24.99 18.84 -9.82
C LYS A 171 25.56 18.97 -11.22
N ASP A 172 26.85 19.22 -11.30
CA ASP A 172 27.55 19.32 -12.56
C ASP A 172 28.81 18.44 -12.56
N LYS A 173 29.31 18.19 -13.76
CA LYS A 173 30.52 17.42 -13.98
C LYS A 173 31.20 17.86 -15.27
N MET A 174 32.53 17.94 -15.21
CA MET A 174 33.36 18.07 -16.39
C MET A 174 33.52 16.69 -17.08
N ALA A 175 33.01 16.54 -18.30
CA ALA A 175 33.22 15.35 -19.12
C ALA A 175 34.68 15.28 -19.64
N ARG A 176 35.50 14.45 -18.97
CA ARG A 176 36.90 14.19 -19.36
C ARG A 176 37.07 12.73 -19.78
N VAL A 177 37.78 12.53 -20.89
CA VAL A 177 38.22 11.20 -21.36
C VAL A 177 39.72 11.32 -21.58
N TRP A 178 40.51 10.62 -20.75
CA TRP A 178 41.97 10.71 -20.71
C TRP A 178 42.43 12.16 -20.49
N TYR A 179 43.01 12.80 -21.51
CA TYR A 179 43.57 14.15 -21.45
C TYR A 179 42.70 15.21 -22.13
N ARG A 180 41.57 14.84 -22.73
CA ARG A 180 40.72 15.76 -23.51
C ARG A 180 39.47 16.14 -22.72
N ASN A 181 39.23 17.45 -22.63
CA ASN A 181 38.03 18.03 -22.06
C ASN A 181 36.95 18.12 -23.14
N PHE A 182 35.80 17.49 -22.92
CA PHE A 182 34.68 17.49 -23.87
C PHE A 182 33.61 18.53 -23.56
N GLY A 183 33.75 19.28 -22.46
CA GLY A 183 32.78 20.26 -21.95
C GLY A 183 32.09 19.81 -20.66
N GLN A 184 31.27 20.68 -20.08
CA GLN A 184 30.55 20.41 -18.83
C GLN A 184 29.15 19.87 -19.12
N VAL A 185 28.65 19.01 -18.24
CA VAL A 185 27.23 18.65 -18.16
C VAL A 185 26.73 19.04 -16.79
N SER A 186 25.57 19.71 -16.72
CA SER A 186 24.88 19.96 -15.46
C SER A 186 23.47 19.39 -15.49
N VAL A 187 23.01 18.99 -14.31
CA VAL A 187 21.63 18.57 -14.05
C VAL A 187 21.11 19.35 -12.86
N THR A 188 19.98 20.01 -13.03
CA THR A 188 19.19 20.58 -11.95
C THR A 188 17.86 19.85 -11.93
N ALA A 189 17.39 19.41 -10.76
CA ALA A 189 16.09 18.76 -10.66
C ALA A 189 15.36 19.18 -9.40
N LYS A 190 14.02 19.17 -9.48
CA LYS A 190 13.09 19.48 -8.41
C LYS A 190 11.87 18.55 -8.47
N ILE A 191 11.36 18.20 -7.29
CA ILE A 191 10.06 17.57 -7.07
C ILE A 191 9.31 18.32 -5.97
N ASP A 192 7.98 18.21 -5.95
CA ASP A 192 7.13 19.04 -5.10
C ASP A 192 7.19 18.69 -3.62
N ARG A 193 7.46 17.42 -3.31
CA ARG A 193 7.53 16.90 -1.93
C ARG A 193 8.48 15.71 -1.82
N GLN A 194 8.81 15.31 -0.60
CA GLN A 194 9.64 14.14 -0.29
C GLN A 194 8.80 12.86 -0.07
N GLY A 195 7.59 12.97 0.49
CA GLY A 195 6.71 11.85 0.80
C GLY A 195 5.70 11.53 -0.30
N TYR A 196 5.55 10.25 -0.65
CA TYR A 196 4.57 9.75 -1.63
C TYR A 196 4.00 8.41 -1.17
N THR A 197 2.83 8.04 -1.68
CA THR A 197 2.30 6.67 -1.52
C THR A 197 2.43 5.84 -2.79
N PRO A 198 2.51 4.50 -2.69
CA PRO A 198 2.50 3.63 -3.87
C PRO A 198 1.30 3.90 -4.79
N GLY A 199 1.53 3.90 -6.10
CA GLY A 199 0.51 4.21 -7.11
C GLY A 199 0.47 5.68 -7.54
N GLU A 200 1.02 6.61 -6.75
CA GLU A 200 1.10 8.02 -7.13
C GLU A 200 2.05 8.27 -8.31
N VAL A 201 1.94 9.46 -8.89
CA VAL A 201 2.81 9.95 -9.97
C VAL A 201 3.62 11.12 -9.45
N ILE A 202 4.95 11.04 -9.61
CA ILE A 202 5.86 12.12 -9.25
C ILE A 202 6.09 13.00 -10.49
N PRO A 203 5.72 14.29 -10.49
CA PRO A 203 6.11 15.22 -11.54
C PRO A 203 7.58 15.62 -11.35
N VAL A 204 8.44 15.27 -12.31
CA VAL A 204 9.86 15.61 -12.26
C VAL A 204 10.13 16.86 -13.08
N PHE A 205 10.55 17.94 -12.41
CA PHE A 205 11.03 19.15 -13.05
C PHE A 205 12.55 19.08 -13.14
N ALA A 206 13.11 19.11 -14.33
CA ALA A 206 14.55 18.98 -14.50
C ALA A 206 15.08 19.83 -15.65
N GLU A 207 16.30 20.30 -15.52
CA GLU A 207 17.03 21.04 -16.54
C GLU A 207 18.38 20.35 -16.76
N PHE A 208 18.66 20.03 -18.01
CA PHE A 208 19.89 19.38 -18.44
C PHE A 208 20.66 20.33 -19.35
N ASP A 209 21.78 20.87 -18.88
CA ASP A 209 22.67 21.68 -19.71
C ASP A 209 23.81 20.81 -20.23
N ASN A 210 23.78 20.53 -21.54
CA ASN A 210 24.83 19.78 -22.19
C ASN A 210 25.77 20.74 -22.93
N SER A 211 26.73 21.30 -22.21
CA SER A 211 27.82 22.09 -22.79
C SER A 211 28.94 21.21 -23.38
N THR A 212 28.70 19.91 -23.58
CA THR A 212 29.68 19.02 -24.23
C THR A 212 29.59 19.03 -25.75
N SER A 213 30.60 18.45 -26.41
CA SER A 213 30.62 18.22 -27.85
C SER A 213 29.88 16.94 -28.30
N ARG A 214 29.25 16.20 -27.40
CA ARG A 214 28.55 14.93 -27.71
C ARG A 214 27.08 15.00 -27.28
N SER A 215 26.24 14.17 -27.87
CA SER A 215 24.87 13.98 -27.39
C SER A 215 24.86 13.19 -26.07
N VAL A 216 23.96 13.54 -25.15
CA VAL A 216 23.82 12.90 -23.83
C VAL A 216 22.38 12.41 -23.60
N MET A 217 22.22 11.39 -22.76
CA MET A 217 20.93 10.75 -22.52
C MET A 217 20.43 10.97 -21.08
N PRO A 218 19.43 11.84 -20.86
CA PRO A 218 18.81 12.04 -19.56
C PRO A 218 17.87 10.89 -19.19
N LYS A 219 17.93 10.45 -17.94
CA LYS A 219 17.10 9.38 -17.37
C LYS A 219 16.81 9.69 -15.91
N ALA A 220 15.60 9.40 -15.45
CA ALA A 220 15.25 9.40 -14.05
C ALA A 220 14.84 7.99 -13.62
N TYR A 221 15.16 7.60 -12.40
CA TYR A 221 14.78 6.30 -11.87
C TYR A 221 14.57 6.37 -10.36
N ILE A 222 13.56 5.66 -9.89
CA ILE A 222 13.34 5.46 -8.46
C ILE A 222 14.15 4.22 -8.06
N THR A 223 15.02 4.36 -7.06
CA THR A 223 15.76 3.23 -6.49
C THR A 223 15.29 2.92 -5.08
N GLN A 224 15.12 1.64 -4.78
CA GLN A 224 15.00 1.13 -3.41
C GLN A 224 16.39 0.63 -2.96
N THR A 225 16.83 1.05 -1.78
CA THR A 225 18.02 0.51 -1.11
C THR A 225 17.59 -0.18 0.17
N GLN A 226 17.83 -1.50 0.24
CA GLN A 226 17.63 -2.32 1.42
C GLN A 226 18.98 -2.46 2.14
N THR A 227 19.07 -1.97 3.36
CA THR A 227 20.30 -2.00 4.17
C THR A 227 20.11 -2.95 5.35
N PHE A 228 21.02 -3.90 5.52
CA PHE A 228 21.07 -4.87 6.61
C PHE A 228 22.34 -4.63 7.43
N ILE A 229 22.23 -4.49 8.75
CA ILE A 229 23.31 -4.07 9.64
C ILE A 229 23.48 -5.12 10.74
N ALA A 230 24.69 -5.66 10.91
CA ALA A 230 25.01 -6.65 11.93
C ALA A 230 26.47 -6.51 12.35
N ARG A 231 26.74 -6.52 13.66
CA ARG A 231 28.12 -6.51 14.22
C ARG A 231 29.02 -5.40 13.63
N GLY A 232 28.45 -4.22 13.42
CA GLY A 232 29.17 -3.06 12.87
C GLY A 232 29.46 -3.11 11.36
N THR A 233 29.06 -4.18 10.66
CA THR A 233 29.12 -4.25 9.20
C THR A 233 27.74 -4.11 8.60
N MET A 234 27.68 -3.76 7.31
CA MET A 234 26.41 -3.62 6.60
C MET A 234 26.48 -4.24 5.21
N ARG A 235 25.34 -4.77 4.77
CA ARG A 235 25.12 -5.24 3.40
C ARG A 235 23.95 -4.48 2.81
N GLN A 236 24.12 -4.02 1.56
CA GLN A 236 23.09 -3.30 0.84
C GLN A 236 22.68 -4.06 -0.41
N LYS A 237 21.38 -4.07 -0.68
CA LYS A 237 20.80 -4.47 -1.96
C LYS A 237 20.09 -3.26 -2.54
N ARG A 238 20.50 -2.82 -3.72
CA ARG A 238 19.85 -1.74 -4.46
C ARG A 238 19.09 -2.32 -5.65
N SER A 239 17.86 -1.88 -5.84
CA SER A 239 17.02 -2.20 -7.01
C SER A 239 16.46 -0.93 -7.62
N VAL A 240 16.29 -0.94 -8.95
CA VAL A 240 15.51 0.08 -9.66
C VAL A 240 14.06 -0.37 -9.64
N VAL A 241 13.16 0.49 -9.18
CA VAL A 241 11.72 0.18 -9.10
C VAL A 241 10.92 0.82 -10.23
N ALA A 242 11.32 2.01 -10.68
CA ALA A 242 10.69 2.71 -11.79
C ALA A 242 11.75 3.45 -12.62
N THR A 243 11.50 3.60 -13.92
CA THR A 243 12.40 4.31 -14.85
C THR A 243 11.59 5.23 -15.74
N LEU A 244 12.14 6.42 -16.00
CA LEU A 244 11.66 7.43 -16.92
C LEU A 244 12.81 7.82 -17.84
N CYS A 245 12.63 7.67 -19.16
CA CYS A 245 13.62 8.06 -20.15
C CYS A 245 13.27 9.42 -20.75
N GLY A 246 14.27 10.28 -20.89
CA GLY A 246 14.19 11.51 -21.68
C GLY A 246 14.60 11.29 -23.12
N ASP A 247 14.54 12.37 -23.89
CA ASP A 247 15.04 12.44 -25.26
C ASP A 247 16.52 12.83 -25.28
N ALA A 248 17.22 12.50 -26.37
CA ALA A 248 18.66 12.73 -26.45
C ALA A 248 18.96 14.25 -26.56
N VAL A 249 19.80 14.76 -25.68
CA VAL A 249 20.18 16.17 -25.65
C VAL A 249 21.43 16.35 -26.50
N GLY A 250 21.27 17.01 -27.65
CA GLY A 250 22.37 17.29 -28.57
C GLY A 250 23.52 18.09 -27.94
N ALA A 251 24.66 18.11 -28.62
CA ALA A 251 25.83 18.87 -28.18
C ALA A 251 25.52 20.37 -28.06
N ARG A 252 26.00 21.01 -26.99
CA ARG A 252 25.80 22.44 -26.69
C ARG A 252 24.34 22.86 -26.67
N ARG A 253 23.45 21.96 -26.23
CA ARG A 253 22.02 22.20 -26.09
C ARG A 253 21.59 22.00 -24.65
N ARG A 254 20.42 22.57 -24.37
CA ARG A 254 19.70 22.40 -23.11
C ARG A 254 18.37 21.69 -23.37
N GLU A 255 17.97 20.88 -22.43
CA GLU A 255 16.66 20.22 -22.40
C GLU A 255 15.99 20.49 -21.05
N ILE A 256 14.68 20.72 -21.07
CA ILE A 256 13.89 21.02 -19.87
C ILE A 256 12.72 20.05 -19.78
N TRP A 257 12.60 19.38 -18.64
CA TRP A 257 11.42 18.61 -18.27
C TRP A 257 10.49 19.49 -17.44
N HIS A 258 9.30 19.75 -17.98
CA HIS A 258 8.24 20.50 -17.31
C HIS A 258 7.27 19.54 -16.60
N GLY A 259 7.73 18.87 -15.55
CA GLY A 259 6.90 17.95 -14.75
C GLY A 259 6.68 16.60 -15.45
N ARG A 260 7.75 16.02 -16.03
CA ARG A 260 7.66 14.71 -16.69
C ARG A 260 7.32 13.65 -15.64
N ALA A 261 6.22 12.92 -15.87
CA ALA A 261 5.62 12.01 -14.91
C ALA A 261 6.40 10.67 -14.75
N ILE A 262 6.71 10.29 -13.52
CA ILE A 262 7.16 8.92 -13.17
C ILE A 262 6.17 8.27 -12.19
N LYS A 263 5.58 7.15 -12.59
CA LYS A 263 4.61 6.42 -11.78
C LYS A 263 5.30 5.51 -10.77
N ILE A 264 4.84 5.56 -9.52
CA ILE A 264 5.32 4.68 -8.45
C ILE A 264 4.58 3.33 -8.55
N PRO A 265 5.28 2.20 -8.74
CA PRO A 265 4.65 0.89 -8.76
C PRO A 265 4.20 0.47 -7.35
N PRO A 266 3.40 -0.60 -7.22
CA PRO A 266 3.07 -1.20 -5.92
C PRO A 266 4.35 -1.68 -5.21
N VAL A 267 4.85 -0.88 -4.27
CA VAL A 267 6.05 -1.18 -3.46
C VAL A 267 5.70 -1.03 -1.98
N GLY A 268 6.45 -1.71 -1.11
CA GLY A 268 6.28 -1.57 0.34
C GLY A 268 6.70 -0.18 0.85
N PRO A 269 6.24 0.22 2.03
CA PRO A 269 6.62 1.51 2.63
C PRO A 269 8.10 1.56 2.99
N SER A 270 8.59 2.76 3.28
CA SER A 270 9.92 2.96 3.86
C SER A 270 10.00 2.35 5.27
N ILE A 271 11.19 1.90 5.69
CA ILE A 271 11.44 1.43 7.06
C ILE A 271 12.47 2.35 7.69
N LEU A 272 11.99 3.24 8.57
CA LEU A 272 12.78 4.33 9.13
C LEU A 272 13.27 4.01 10.55
N HIS A 273 12.43 3.38 11.37
CA HIS A 273 12.66 3.20 12.82
C HIS A 273 13.25 1.84 13.20
N CYS A 274 13.73 1.04 12.24
CA CYS A 274 14.41 -0.22 12.53
C CYS A 274 15.94 -0.07 12.59
N ARG A 275 16.54 -0.60 13.66
CA ARG A 275 17.99 -0.46 13.93
C ARG A 275 18.88 -1.26 12.98
N ILE A 276 18.44 -2.46 12.59
CA ILE A 276 19.24 -3.43 11.84
C ILE A 276 18.80 -3.61 10.39
N ILE A 277 17.62 -3.11 10.01
CA ILE A 277 17.08 -3.18 8.65
C ILE A 277 16.56 -1.79 8.27
N LYS A 278 16.96 -1.26 7.11
CA LYS A 278 16.41 -0.02 6.55
C LYS A 278 15.96 -0.23 5.12
N VAL A 279 14.86 0.38 4.75
CA VAL A 279 14.35 0.41 3.36
C VAL A 279 14.15 1.87 2.98
N GLU A 280 15.00 2.34 2.08
CA GLU A 280 15.09 3.75 1.69
C GLU A 280 14.85 3.89 0.19
N TYR A 281 14.19 4.99 -0.20
CA TYR A 281 13.91 5.29 -1.59
C TYR A 281 14.59 6.59 -2.02
N MET A 282 15.02 6.65 -3.27
CA MET A 282 15.59 7.86 -3.86
C MET A 282 15.14 7.99 -5.30
N LEU A 283 14.84 9.22 -5.72
CA LEU A 283 14.74 9.60 -7.12
C LEU A 283 16.13 10.00 -7.61
N LYS A 284 16.67 9.29 -8.59
CA LYS A 284 17.94 9.63 -9.22
C LYS A 284 17.68 10.20 -10.60
N VAL A 285 18.09 11.45 -10.80
CA VAL A 285 18.04 12.12 -12.10
C VAL A 285 19.46 12.15 -12.65
N CYS A 286 19.68 11.41 -13.73
CA CYS A 286 21.01 11.15 -14.27
C CYS A 286 21.12 11.48 -15.75
N VAL A 287 22.35 11.76 -16.16
CA VAL A 287 22.74 11.95 -17.55
C VAL A 287 23.84 10.95 -17.91
N ASP A 288 23.56 10.09 -18.89
CA ASP A 288 24.54 9.19 -19.47
C ASP A 288 25.38 9.97 -20.50
N VAL A 289 26.68 10.15 -20.20
CA VAL A 289 27.63 10.89 -21.05
C VAL A 289 28.59 9.89 -21.73
N PRO A 290 28.54 9.73 -23.06
CA PRO A 290 29.33 8.71 -23.76
C PRO A 290 30.84 8.82 -23.49
N GLY A 291 31.42 7.73 -22.97
CA GLY A 291 32.85 7.63 -22.67
C GLY A 291 33.27 8.12 -21.28
N THR A 292 32.34 8.58 -20.44
CA THR A 292 32.63 8.98 -19.05
C THR A 292 31.64 8.35 -18.06
N SER A 293 31.90 8.46 -16.75
CA SER A 293 30.92 8.06 -15.73
C SER A 293 29.63 8.90 -15.80
N LYS A 294 28.51 8.30 -15.40
CA LYS A 294 27.19 8.96 -15.33
C LYS A 294 27.23 10.13 -14.33
N LEU A 295 26.60 11.24 -14.68
CA LEU A 295 26.28 12.31 -13.73
C LEU A 295 24.93 11.99 -13.10
N CYS A 296 24.84 11.92 -11.78
CA CYS A 296 23.60 11.59 -11.06
C CYS A 296 23.38 12.53 -9.89
N LEU A 297 22.23 13.19 -9.89
CA LEU A 297 21.65 13.91 -8.77
C LEU A 297 20.66 12.98 -8.06
N GLU A 298 20.71 12.95 -6.73
CA GLU A 298 19.87 12.07 -5.91
C GLU A 298 18.98 12.93 -5.02
N LEU A 299 17.66 12.74 -5.12
CA LEU A 299 16.66 13.37 -4.27
C LEU A 299 16.04 12.29 -3.37
N PRO A 300 16.06 12.45 -2.03
CA PRO A 300 15.52 11.45 -1.13
C PRO A 300 14.00 11.36 -1.27
N LEU A 301 13.45 10.14 -1.10
CA LEU A 301 12.01 9.89 -1.10
C LEU A 301 11.62 9.08 0.14
N VAL A 302 10.39 9.28 0.61
CA VAL A 302 9.77 8.44 1.64
C VAL A 302 8.48 7.86 1.08
N MET A 303 8.38 6.52 1.09
CA MET A 303 7.16 5.82 0.72
C MET A 303 6.30 5.66 1.98
N GLY A 304 5.22 6.43 2.07
CA GLY A 304 4.29 6.41 3.18
C GLY A 304 3.15 5.42 3.01
N THR A 305 2.30 5.34 4.04
CA THR A 305 1.12 4.47 4.07
C THR A 305 -0.18 5.25 4.19
N ILE A 306 -0.14 6.48 4.69
CA ILE A 306 -1.28 7.38 4.74
C ILE A 306 -1.14 8.38 3.58
N PRO A 307 -2.08 8.42 2.62
CA PRO A 307 -1.97 9.26 1.44
C PRO A 307 -2.14 10.74 1.76
N LEU A 308 -1.72 11.59 0.82
CA LEU A 308 -1.85 13.03 0.94
C LEU A 308 -3.34 13.40 0.97
N HIS A 309 -3.76 14.17 1.96
CA HIS A 309 -5.12 14.70 1.97
C HIS A 309 -5.25 15.81 0.91
N PRO A 310 -6.20 15.73 -0.03
CA PRO A 310 -6.35 16.73 -1.10
C PRO A 310 -6.67 18.16 -0.62
N PHE A 311 -6.88 18.39 0.68
CA PHE A 311 -7.26 19.69 1.22
C PHE A 311 -6.54 20.00 2.53
N GLY A 312 -5.88 21.16 2.58
CA GLY A 312 -5.34 21.77 3.79
C GLY A 312 -6.44 22.23 4.75
N SER A 313 -7.23 21.30 5.29
CA SER A 313 -8.11 21.56 6.42
C SER A 313 -7.27 21.53 7.69
N ARG A 314 -7.15 22.69 8.34
CA ARG A 314 -6.38 22.95 9.56
C ARG A 314 -6.90 22.24 10.82
N THR A 315 -7.47 21.06 10.72
CA THR A 315 -7.97 20.29 11.88
C THR A 315 -7.90 18.80 11.61
N SER A 316 -6.81 18.14 11.98
CA SER A 316 -6.79 16.69 12.15
C SER A 316 -6.12 16.36 13.48
N SER A 317 -6.92 16.43 14.55
CA SER A 317 -6.66 15.71 15.79
C SER A 317 -6.73 14.19 15.52
N VAL A 318 -5.89 13.44 16.24
CA VAL A 318 -5.59 11.99 16.11
C VAL A 318 -6.77 11.07 16.47
N SER A 319 -7.99 11.42 16.09
CA SER A 319 -9.20 10.68 16.49
C SER A 319 -10.30 10.82 15.46
N SER A 320 -10.13 10.18 14.31
CA SER A 320 -11.26 9.80 13.46
C SER A 320 -10.93 8.50 12.75
N GLN A 321 -11.29 7.41 13.41
CA GLN A 321 -11.36 6.07 12.85
C GLN A 321 -12.39 6.05 11.70
N TYR A 322 -12.09 5.27 10.67
CA TYR A 322 -13.04 4.64 9.74
C TYR A 322 -14.40 5.33 9.55
N SER A 323 -14.45 6.27 8.62
CA SER A 323 -15.61 6.37 7.73
C SER A 323 -15.18 6.97 6.40
N VAL A 324 -15.47 6.28 5.30
CA VAL A 324 -15.57 6.92 3.99
C VAL A 324 -16.83 7.78 4.04
N ASN A 325 -16.74 8.97 4.63
CA ASN A 325 -17.86 9.90 4.61
C ASN A 325 -17.95 10.56 3.22
N LEU A 326 -18.97 10.14 2.48
CA LEU A 326 -19.36 10.64 1.16
C LEU A 326 -20.18 11.95 1.25
N GLU A 327 -20.02 12.76 2.30
CA GLU A 327 -20.80 13.98 2.55
C GLU A 327 -20.57 15.08 1.49
N TRP A 328 -19.46 15.04 0.75
CA TRP A 328 -19.17 16.05 -0.29
C TRP A 328 -20.14 15.98 -1.47
N LEU A 329 -20.79 14.83 -1.71
CA LEU A 329 -21.84 14.72 -2.73
C LEU A 329 -23.13 15.45 -2.32
N ARG A 330 -23.32 15.77 -1.03
CA ARG A 330 -24.48 16.54 -0.54
C ARG A 330 -24.28 18.05 -0.60
N MET A 331 -23.04 18.54 -0.52
CA MET A 331 -22.76 19.98 -0.37
C MET A 331 -22.53 20.71 -1.71
N ALA A 332 -22.59 20.00 -2.84
CA ALA A 332 -22.30 20.56 -4.17
C ALA A 332 -23.53 20.63 -5.11
N ILE A 333 -24.73 20.30 -4.62
CA ILE A 333 -25.98 20.38 -5.38
C ILE A 333 -26.87 21.42 -4.69
N PRO A 334 -27.26 22.52 -5.35
CA PRO A 334 -28.33 23.38 -4.83
C PRO A 334 -29.59 22.54 -4.59
N GLU A 335 -30.19 22.62 -3.39
CA GLU A 335 -31.42 21.91 -2.98
C GLU A 335 -32.69 22.44 -3.69
N GLN A 336 -32.67 22.59 -5.01
CA GLN A 336 -33.89 22.77 -5.78
C GLN A 336 -33.80 21.97 -7.07
N PRO A 337 -34.47 20.80 -7.16
CA PRO A 337 -34.62 20.11 -8.43
C PRO A 337 -35.52 20.98 -9.33
N GLU A 338 -34.92 21.63 -10.33
CA GLU A 338 -35.69 22.15 -11.46
C GLU A 338 -36.30 20.96 -12.21
N PRO A 339 -37.59 21.02 -12.58
CA PRO A 339 -38.20 19.96 -13.36
C PRO A 339 -37.45 19.79 -14.68
N PRO A 340 -37.26 18.56 -15.17
CA PRO A 340 -36.65 18.34 -16.47
C PRO A 340 -37.44 19.12 -17.54
N PRO A 341 -36.77 19.70 -18.55
CA PRO A 341 -37.46 20.36 -19.66
C PRO A 341 -38.42 19.37 -20.33
N ASP A 342 -39.58 19.85 -20.73
CA ASP A 342 -40.60 19.04 -21.39
C ASP A 342 -40.04 18.46 -22.70
N TYR A 343 -40.18 17.14 -22.90
CA TYR A 343 -39.53 16.41 -24.00
C TYR A 343 -39.97 16.91 -25.39
N ASN A 344 -41.13 17.56 -25.47
CA ASN A 344 -41.66 18.16 -26.69
C ASN A 344 -40.95 19.46 -27.11
N SER A 345 -39.96 19.95 -26.36
CA SER A 345 -39.26 21.20 -26.66
C SER A 345 -37.93 21.05 -27.39
N ILE A 346 -37.47 19.82 -27.67
CA ILE A 346 -36.11 19.57 -28.18
C ILE A 346 -36.09 18.90 -29.56
N ILE A 347 -37.24 18.49 -30.11
CA ILE A 347 -37.32 17.89 -31.44
C ILE A 347 -38.51 18.48 -32.18
N SER A 348 -38.25 19.14 -33.31
CA SER A 348 -39.29 19.58 -34.24
C SER A 348 -40.00 18.35 -34.81
N GLU A 349 -41.33 18.36 -35.03
CA GLU A 349 -42.04 17.21 -35.64
C GLU A 349 -41.37 16.72 -36.95
N GLU A 350 -40.75 17.62 -37.71
CA GLU A 350 -39.99 17.31 -38.93
C GLU A 350 -38.69 16.49 -38.68
N GLU A 351 -38.00 16.67 -37.54
CA GLU A 351 -36.77 15.91 -37.20
C GLU A 351 -37.09 14.50 -36.65
N ALA A 352 -38.27 14.32 -36.07
CA ALA A 352 -38.74 13.02 -35.60
C ALA A 352 -39.10 12.10 -36.79
N GLU A 353 -39.68 12.65 -37.86
CA GLU A 353 -40.02 11.89 -39.07
C GLU A 353 -38.77 11.48 -39.87
N GLN A 354 -37.75 12.35 -39.97
CA GLN A 354 -36.50 12.01 -40.66
C GLN A 354 -35.75 10.86 -39.99
N ASN A 355 -35.72 10.81 -38.66
CA ASN A 355 -35.03 9.77 -37.89
C ASN A 355 -35.77 8.41 -37.86
N MET A 356 -37.02 8.36 -38.35
CA MET A 356 -37.83 7.14 -38.43
C MET A 356 -37.73 6.43 -39.80
N THR A 357 -37.00 7.01 -40.76
CA THR A 357 -36.84 6.41 -42.10
C THR A 357 -35.64 5.46 -42.13
N PRO A 358 -35.81 4.15 -42.39
CA PRO A 358 -34.67 3.26 -42.62
C PRO A 358 -33.98 3.66 -43.93
N PRO A 359 -32.63 3.69 -44.00
CA PRO A 359 -31.95 3.94 -45.27
C PRO A 359 -32.20 2.78 -46.25
N GLU A 360 -32.53 3.12 -47.50
CA GLU A 360 -32.62 2.15 -48.60
C GLU A 360 -31.25 1.50 -48.87
N ALA A 361 -31.24 0.19 -49.10
CA ALA A 361 -30.04 -0.56 -49.40
C ALA A 361 -29.67 -0.38 -50.88
N GLU A 362 -28.62 0.38 -51.17
CA GLU A 362 -27.97 0.36 -52.48
C GLU A 362 -27.13 -0.92 -52.60
N GLU A 363 -27.49 -1.79 -53.55
CA GLU A 363 -26.68 -2.94 -53.95
C GLU A 363 -25.43 -2.44 -54.69
N ASP A 364 -24.26 -2.55 -54.06
CA ASP A 364 -23.00 -2.36 -54.78
C ASP A 364 -22.12 -3.63 -54.76
N LEU A 365 -21.77 -4.06 -55.97
CA LEU A 365 -21.07 -5.29 -56.32
C LEU A 365 -19.56 -5.12 -56.19
N SER A 366 -19.01 -5.28 -54.98
CA SER A 366 -17.62 -5.73 -54.83
C SER A 366 -17.39 -6.34 -53.44
N GLY A 367 -17.03 -7.63 -53.42
CA GLY A 367 -16.98 -8.41 -52.19
C GLY A 367 -15.83 -8.06 -51.27
N VAL A 368 -16.14 -7.49 -50.11
CA VAL A 368 -15.47 -7.73 -48.81
C VAL A 368 -16.53 -7.55 -47.72
N LEU A 369 -16.65 -8.51 -46.79
CA LEU A 369 -17.60 -8.51 -45.68
C LEU A 369 -17.37 -7.34 -44.70
N GLU A 370 -18.19 -6.30 -44.77
CA GLU A 370 -18.38 -5.35 -43.66
C GLU A 370 -19.72 -5.66 -42.96
N ARG A 371 -19.63 -6.15 -41.72
CA ARG A 371 -20.79 -6.24 -40.81
C ARG A 371 -20.95 -4.90 -40.10
N PRO A 372 -22.16 -4.33 -39.98
CA PRO A 372 -22.37 -3.15 -39.14
C PRO A 372 -22.17 -3.50 -37.65
N PHE A 373 -21.43 -2.64 -36.95
CA PHE A 373 -21.14 -2.76 -35.53
C PHE A 373 -22.40 -2.46 -34.70
N PHE A 374 -23.04 -3.49 -34.15
CA PHE A 374 -23.99 -3.34 -33.05
C PHE A 374 -23.22 -3.19 -31.73
N THR A 375 -23.47 -2.11 -31.00
CA THR A 375 -23.04 -1.93 -29.61
C THR A 375 -23.83 -2.87 -28.70
N TYR A 376 -23.19 -3.97 -28.28
CA TYR A 376 -23.75 -4.87 -27.28
C TYR A 376 -23.64 -4.21 -25.89
N VAL A 377 -24.73 -3.62 -25.40
CA VAL A 377 -24.80 -3.12 -24.02
C VAL A 377 -24.84 -4.34 -23.10
N GLN A 378 -23.77 -4.53 -22.35
CA GLN A 378 -23.61 -5.60 -21.39
C GLN A 378 -24.57 -5.37 -20.21
N GLU A 379 -25.44 -6.35 -19.97
CA GLU A 379 -26.51 -6.36 -18.96
C GLU A 379 -26.02 -5.94 -17.57
N PHE A 380 -26.40 -4.75 -17.11
CA PHE A 380 -26.41 -4.43 -15.69
C PHE A 380 -27.58 -5.16 -15.04
N ARG A 381 -27.28 -6.07 -14.11
CA ARG A 381 -28.27 -6.70 -13.23
C ARG A 381 -29.11 -5.62 -12.55
N PHE A 382 -30.41 -5.58 -12.86
CA PHE A 382 -31.41 -4.74 -12.22
C PHE A 382 -31.37 -4.93 -10.70
N ARG A 383 -30.97 -3.89 -9.96
CA ARG A 383 -31.45 -3.71 -8.58
C ARG A 383 -32.85 -3.10 -8.68
N PRO A 384 -33.81 -3.49 -7.82
CA PRO A 384 -35.12 -2.85 -7.82
C PRO A 384 -34.95 -1.36 -7.50
N PRO A 385 -35.73 -0.47 -8.15
CA PRO A 385 -35.72 0.95 -7.82
C PRO A 385 -36.14 1.16 -6.36
N PRO A 386 -35.65 2.23 -5.70
CA PRO A 386 -36.09 2.56 -4.35
C PRO A 386 -37.59 2.81 -4.32
N VAL A 387 -38.21 2.43 -3.19
CA VAL A 387 -39.64 2.58 -2.94
C VAL A 387 -39.98 4.07 -2.91
N TYR A 388 -40.83 4.53 -3.84
CA TYR A 388 -41.42 5.86 -3.76
C TYR A 388 -42.72 5.80 -2.94
N CYS A 389 -42.97 6.83 -2.14
CA CYS A 389 -44.25 7.05 -1.47
C CYS A 389 -45.19 7.80 -2.42
N GLU A 390 -46.43 7.34 -2.57
CA GLU A 390 -47.50 8.01 -3.34
C GLU A 390 -48.10 9.25 -2.64
N VAL A 391 -47.52 9.67 -1.51
CA VAL A 391 -48.03 10.80 -0.72
C VAL A 391 -47.19 12.04 -1.02
N ASP A 392 -47.81 13.01 -1.70
CA ASP A 392 -47.26 14.34 -1.92
C ASP A 392 -47.01 15.04 -0.56
N PRO A 393 -45.76 15.41 -0.23
CA PRO A 393 -45.45 16.12 1.02
C PRO A 393 -45.97 17.58 1.05
N HIS A 394 -46.48 18.13 -0.07
CA HIS A 394 -47.02 19.49 -0.14
C HIS A 394 -48.38 19.57 -0.87
N PRO A 395 -49.46 18.98 -0.33
CA PRO A 395 -50.77 19.07 -0.94
C PRO A 395 -51.23 20.54 -0.99
N GLN A 396 -51.59 21.02 -2.17
CA GLN A 396 -52.13 22.37 -2.32
C GLN A 396 -53.44 22.50 -1.53
N THR A 397 -53.51 23.52 -0.67
CA THR A 397 -54.73 23.82 0.08
C THR A 397 -55.84 24.29 -0.88
N PRO A 398 -57.03 23.68 -0.85
CA PRO A 398 -58.12 24.12 -1.70
C PRO A 398 -58.57 25.52 -1.28
N ASN A 399 -58.40 26.49 -2.19
CA ASN A 399 -58.89 27.85 -2.05
C ASN A 399 -60.40 27.85 -1.74
N ILE A 400 -60.74 28.14 -0.48
CA ILE A 400 -62.10 28.39 -0.03
C ILE A 400 -62.58 29.67 -0.72
N ARG A 401 -63.42 29.52 -1.75
CA ARG A 401 -64.18 30.64 -2.32
C ARG A 401 -65.26 31.05 -1.32
N PRO A 402 -65.39 32.34 -0.95
CA PRO A 402 -66.44 32.80 -0.07
C PRO A 402 -67.80 32.74 -0.76
N ARG A 403 -68.79 32.25 -0.03
CA ARG A 403 -70.21 32.21 -0.41
C ARG A 403 -70.73 33.63 -0.67
N CYS A 404 -71.47 33.81 -1.75
CA CYS A 404 -72.42 34.91 -1.89
C CYS A 404 -73.81 34.32 -2.13
N MET A 405 -74.76 34.67 -1.27
CA MET A 405 -76.19 34.38 -1.41
C MET A 405 -76.81 35.36 -2.41
N THR A 406 -77.74 34.89 -3.26
CA THR A 406 -79.14 35.37 -3.32
C THR A 406 -79.93 34.70 -4.44
N CYS A 407 -81.20 34.39 -4.10
CA CYS A 407 -82.36 34.03 -4.92
C CYS A 407 -82.45 32.59 -5.44
#